data_AF-A0A916I7W6-F1
#
_entry.id   AF-A0A916I7W6-F1
#
_cell.length_a   1.000
_cell.length_b   1.000
_cell.length_c   1.000
_cell.angle_alpha   90.00
_cell.angle_beta   90.00
_cell.angle_gamma   90.00
#
_symmetry.space_group_name_H-M   'P 1'
#
loop_
_entity.id
_entity.type
_entity.pdbx_description
1 polymer ?
#
loop_
_entity_poly.entity_id
_entity_poly.type
_entity_poly.pdbx_seq_one_letter_code
_entity_poly.pdbx_strand_id
1 'polypeptide(L)'
;MEAILDLSAQPYDKTRPLVCFDEKSVELHADVRPPLPVAPGKPKRVDYEYQRNGTRHVFLFLEPKAGRRHTLVTRRRTKHQWAYAMRYLVDVLYPDAVLIDVVLDNLNTHLAKVLIEIFGKAEADRILKRLTFHYTPLHSSWLNMAEIELSVMERQCLRRRLPDELTLATELIAWERPRNDAQVKIRWKFSTRDARRVFARYYPASSNC
;
A
#
# COMPACT_ATOMS: atom_id res chain seq x y z
N MET A 1 1.22 6.96 -17.60
CA MET A 1 0.92 8.06 -16.67
C MET A 1 -0.53 8.50 -16.78
N GLU A 2 -0.96 9.05 -17.93
CA GLU A 2 -2.34 9.57 -18.10
C GLU A 2 -3.41 8.54 -17.72
N ALA A 3 -3.29 7.28 -18.16
CA ALA A 3 -4.23 6.23 -17.79
C ALA A 3 -4.47 6.08 -16.27
N ILE A 4 -3.43 6.22 -15.44
CA ILE A 4 -3.57 6.16 -13.97
C ILE A 4 -4.22 7.43 -13.44
N LEU A 5 -3.91 8.59 -14.01
CA LEU A 5 -4.53 9.86 -13.63
C LEU A 5 -6.02 9.87 -13.98
N ASP A 6 -6.38 9.38 -15.17
CA ASP A 6 -7.76 9.29 -15.63
C ASP A 6 -8.55 8.28 -14.79
N LEU A 7 -7.97 7.10 -14.51
CA LEU A 7 -8.53 6.11 -13.58
C LEU A 7 -8.75 6.71 -12.19
N SER A 8 -7.75 7.44 -11.68
CA SER A 8 -7.84 8.14 -10.39
C SER A 8 -8.90 9.24 -10.39
N ALA A 9 -9.24 9.82 -11.53
CA ALA A 9 -10.25 10.86 -11.68
C ALA A 9 -11.69 10.34 -11.81
N GLN A 10 -11.88 9.05 -12.11
CA GLN A 10 -13.23 8.46 -12.26
C GLN A 10 -14.10 8.68 -11.00
N PRO A 11 -15.44 8.69 -11.11
CA PRO A 11 -16.30 8.69 -9.93
C PRO A 11 -16.04 7.49 -9.00
N TYR A 12 -16.45 7.60 -7.74
CA TYR A 12 -16.42 6.47 -6.83
C TYR A 12 -17.45 5.41 -7.24
N ASP A 13 -17.02 4.15 -7.37
CA ASP A 13 -17.87 2.99 -7.64
C ASP A 13 -17.53 1.86 -6.66
N LYS A 14 -18.49 1.48 -5.81
CA LYS A 14 -18.31 0.40 -4.82
C LYS A 14 -18.18 -0.99 -5.46
N THR A 15 -18.73 -1.16 -6.65
CA THR A 15 -18.73 -2.44 -7.39
C THR A 15 -17.45 -2.61 -8.21
N ARG A 16 -16.76 -1.49 -8.47
CA ARG A 16 -15.46 -1.42 -9.13
C ARG A 16 -14.47 -0.54 -8.36
N PRO A 17 -14.03 -0.97 -7.16
CA PRO A 17 -13.11 -0.18 -6.35
C PRO A 17 -11.73 -0.02 -7.02
N LEU A 18 -11.17 1.18 -6.88
CA LEU A 18 -9.76 1.46 -7.19
C LEU A 18 -8.91 1.25 -5.93
N VAL A 19 -8.09 0.22 -5.95
CA VAL A 19 -7.19 -0.15 -4.85
C VAL A 19 -5.73 0.12 -5.24
N CYS A 20 -5.09 1.05 -4.54
CA CYS A 20 -3.66 1.24 -4.58
C CYS A 20 -2.97 0.21 -3.68
N PHE A 21 -2.06 -0.57 -4.24
CA PHE A 21 -1.26 -1.58 -3.53
C PHE A 21 0.19 -1.14 -3.49
N ASP A 22 0.81 -1.24 -2.32
CA ASP A 22 2.26 -1.07 -2.16
C ASP A 22 2.74 -1.78 -0.90
N GLU A 23 4.04 -1.77 -0.66
CA GLU A 23 4.67 -2.55 0.39
C GLU A 23 5.83 -1.80 1.07
N LYS A 24 6.06 -2.10 2.35
CA LYS A 24 7.15 -1.49 3.12
C LYS A 24 7.85 -2.50 4.01
N SER A 25 9.18 -2.46 3.99
CA SER A 25 10.02 -3.18 4.95
C SER A 25 10.11 -2.42 6.27
N VAL A 26 9.98 -3.14 7.38
CA VAL A 26 10.02 -2.62 8.75
C VAL A 26 11.07 -3.40 9.53
N GLU A 27 12.11 -2.72 10.01
CA GLU A 27 13.08 -3.30 10.94
C GLU A 27 12.47 -3.38 12.34
N LEU A 28 12.61 -4.55 12.98
CA LEU A 28 12.15 -4.77 14.34
C LEU A 28 13.32 -4.53 15.30
N HIS A 29 13.09 -3.68 16.29
CA HIS A 29 14.08 -3.27 17.28
C HIS A 29 13.49 -3.42 18.69
N ALA A 30 14.18 -4.15 19.56
CA ALA A 30 13.87 -4.21 20.98
C ALA A 30 14.81 -3.33 21.80
N ASP A 31 14.32 -2.83 22.93
CA ASP A 31 15.14 -2.14 23.91
C ASP A 31 16.02 -3.16 24.66
N VAL A 32 17.33 -2.91 24.73
CA VAL A 32 18.24 -3.73 25.57
C VAL A 32 18.01 -3.43 27.05
N ARG A 33 17.66 -2.18 27.37
CA ARG A 33 17.37 -1.72 28.72
C ARG A 33 15.98 -1.09 28.76
N PRO A 34 15.16 -1.36 29.79
CA PRO A 34 13.83 -0.77 29.89
C PRO A 34 13.88 0.76 29.80
N PRO A 35 13.05 1.39 28.96
CA PRO A 35 13.01 2.84 28.85
C PRO A 35 12.50 3.46 30.15
N LEU A 36 13.06 4.61 30.52
CA LEU A 36 12.61 5.35 31.69
C LEU A 36 11.29 6.07 31.37
N PRO A 37 10.27 5.96 32.23
CA PRO A 37 8.96 6.57 31.99
C PRO A 37 9.05 8.10 32.02
N VAL A 38 7.98 8.74 31.52
CA VAL A 38 7.79 10.18 31.68
C VAL A 38 7.62 10.53 33.17
N ALA A 39 8.17 11.66 33.58
CA ALA A 39 7.95 12.24 34.91
C ALA A 39 7.85 13.78 34.79
N PRO A 40 7.30 14.50 35.79
CA PRO A 40 7.26 15.96 35.75
C PRO A 40 8.64 16.56 35.44
N GLY A 41 8.73 17.34 34.34
CA GLY A 41 9.97 17.94 33.86
C GLY A 41 10.98 16.98 33.20
N LYS A 42 10.65 15.70 33.02
CA LYS A 42 11.53 14.69 32.41
C LYS A 42 10.83 13.95 31.27
N PRO A 43 11.24 14.14 30.00
CA PRO A 43 10.69 13.36 28.90
C PRO A 43 11.06 11.88 29.03
N LYS A 44 10.31 11.01 28.35
CA LYS A 44 10.65 9.59 28.22
C LYS A 44 12.08 9.47 27.72
N ARG A 45 12.90 8.64 28.35
CA ARG A 45 14.29 8.39 27.93
C ARG A 45 14.41 6.95 27.46
N VAL A 46 14.98 6.80 26.27
CA VAL A 46 15.25 5.51 25.64
C VAL A 46 16.75 5.41 25.47
N ASP A 47 17.34 4.29 25.88
CA ASP A 47 18.78 4.05 25.69
C ASP A 47 19.08 3.98 24.17
N TYR A 48 20.23 4.48 23.74
CA TYR A 48 20.59 4.45 22.32
C TYR A 48 20.85 3.02 21.84
N GLU A 49 21.24 2.11 22.73
CA GLU A 49 21.44 0.69 22.43
C GLU A 49 20.10 -0.01 22.14
N TYR A 50 20.08 -0.85 21.11
CA TYR A 50 18.93 -1.66 20.72
C TYR A 50 19.36 -3.03 20.20
N GLN A 51 18.47 -4.00 20.32
CA GLN A 51 18.63 -5.33 19.74
C GLN A 51 17.88 -5.40 18.40
N ARG A 52 18.55 -5.87 17.34
CA ARG A 52 17.92 -6.14 16.03
C ARG A 52 17.18 -7.47 16.06
N ASN A 53 15.87 -7.43 15.80
CA ASN A 53 14.97 -8.59 15.80
C ASN A 53 14.50 -8.97 14.38
N GLY A 54 15.32 -8.63 13.38
CA GLY A 54 15.09 -8.91 11.97
C GLY A 54 14.14 -7.91 11.32
N THR A 55 13.59 -8.31 10.17
CA THR A 55 12.75 -7.45 9.33
C THR A 55 11.42 -8.14 9.07
N ARG A 56 10.37 -7.33 8.95
CA ARG A 56 9.05 -7.73 8.43
C ARG A 56 8.67 -6.86 7.26
N HIS A 57 7.69 -7.31 6.50
CA HIS A 57 7.13 -6.53 5.41
C HIS A 57 5.65 -6.30 5.66
N VAL A 58 5.18 -5.12 5.32
CA VAL A 58 3.79 -4.71 5.44
C VAL A 58 3.28 -4.46 4.04
N PHE A 59 2.31 -5.25 3.60
CA PHE A 59 1.52 -4.91 2.41
C PHE A 59 0.41 -3.95 2.81
N LEU A 60 0.20 -2.93 2.00
CA LEU A 60 -0.85 -1.95 2.15
C LEU A 60 -1.81 -2.04 0.97
N PHE A 61 -3.08 -2.21 1.27
CA PHE A 61 -4.18 -1.97 0.35
C PHE A 61 -4.83 -0.65 0.74
N LEU A 62 -4.99 0.26 -0.20
CA LEU A 62 -5.65 1.54 0.00
C LEU A 62 -6.73 1.74 -1.06
N GLU A 63 -7.95 2.02 -0.64
CA GLU A 63 -9.01 2.52 -1.51
C GLU A 63 -9.21 4.02 -1.24
N PRO A 64 -8.57 4.91 -2.04
CA PRO A 64 -8.46 6.33 -1.70
C PRO A 64 -9.79 7.05 -1.52
N LYS A 65 -10.79 6.71 -2.34
CA LYS A 65 -12.10 7.40 -2.43
C LYS A 65 -13.12 6.88 -1.43
N ALA A 66 -13.04 5.61 -1.05
CA ALA A 66 -13.82 5.08 0.07
C ALA A 66 -13.23 5.52 1.41
N GLY A 67 -11.93 5.85 1.43
CA GLY A 67 -11.23 6.08 2.67
C GLY A 67 -11.14 4.80 3.49
N ARG A 68 -10.79 3.68 2.82
CA ARG A 68 -10.49 2.40 3.45
C ARG A 68 -9.03 2.01 3.20
N ARG A 69 -8.38 1.42 4.19
CA ARG A 69 -7.09 0.75 4.04
C ARG A 69 -7.10 -0.59 4.75
N HIS A 70 -6.17 -1.44 4.37
CA HIS A 70 -5.85 -2.65 5.11
C HIS A 70 -4.35 -2.93 5.06
N THR A 71 -3.79 -3.35 6.20
CA THR A 71 -2.39 -3.72 6.34
C THR A 71 -2.23 -5.22 6.60
N LEU A 72 -1.29 -5.85 5.90
CA LEU A 72 -0.95 -7.26 6.09
C LEU A 72 0.53 -7.42 6.40
N VAL A 73 0.86 -7.88 7.60
CA VAL A 73 2.24 -8.18 8.01
C VAL A 73 2.65 -9.54 7.48
N THR A 74 3.81 -9.60 6.83
CA THR A 74 4.40 -10.83 6.31
C THR A 74 5.84 -10.97 6.78
N ARG A 75 6.28 -12.22 6.96
CA ARG A 75 7.66 -12.53 7.35
C ARG A 75 8.68 -12.30 6.24
N ARG A 76 8.24 -12.42 4.98
CA ARG A 76 9.08 -12.29 3.79
C ARG A 76 8.28 -11.64 2.67
N ARG A 77 8.95 -10.87 1.83
CA ARG A 77 8.37 -10.29 0.62
C ARG A 77 8.62 -11.18 -0.59
N THR A 78 7.83 -12.24 -0.72
CA THR A 78 7.97 -13.21 -1.81
C THR A 78 6.78 -13.18 -2.75
N LYS A 79 6.96 -13.71 -3.96
CA LYS A 79 5.87 -13.93 -4.92
C LYS A 79 4.71 -14.77 -4.34
N HIS A 80 5.01 -15.69 -3.42
CA HIS A 80 3.98 -16.45 -2.71
C HIS A 80 3.14 -15.53 -1.82
N GLN A 81 3.78 -14.69 -1.00
CA GLN A 81 3.04 -13.75 -0.15
C GLN A 81 2.21 -12.77 -0.97
N TRP A 82 2.76 -12.25 -2.07
CA TRP A 82 2.01 -11.38 -2.99
C TRP A 82 0.80 -12.08 -3.62
N ALA A 83 0.95 -13.33 -4.08
CA ALA A 83 -0.17 -14.08 -4.65
C ALA A 83 -1.31 -14.28 -3.63
N TYR A 84 -0.96 -14.64 -2.40
CA TYR A 84 -1.93 -14.75 -1.31
C TYR A 84 -2.57 -13.41 -0.95
N ALA A 85 -1.83 -12.31 -1.04
CA ALA A 85 -2.34 -10.96 -0.84
C ALA A 85 -3.39 -10.58 -1.91
N MET A 86 -3.16 -10.91 -3.18
CA MET A 86 -4.14 -10.68 -4.25
C MET A 86 -5.38 -11.57 -4.10
N ARG A 87 -5.21 -12.83 -3.70
CA ARG A 87 -6.36 -13.69 -3.37
C ARG A 87 -7.16 -13.14 -2.19
N TYR A 88 -6.46 -12.70 -1.14
CA TYR A 88 -7.09 -12.08 0.04
C TYR A 88 -7.86 -10.80 -0.31
N LEU A 89 -7.33 -9.98 -1.22
CA LEU A 89 -8.02 -8.79 -1.74
C LEU A 89 -9.38 -9.15 -2.34
N VAL A 90 -9.41 -10.19 -3.17
CA VAL A 90 -10.60 -10.66 -3.89
C VAL A 90 -11.60 -11.38 -2.98
N ASP A 91 -11.11 -12.25 -2.11
CA ASP A 91 -11.97 -13.16 -1.34
C ASP A 91 -12.43 -12.59 0.00
N VAL A 92 -11.65 -11.68 0.59
CA VAL A 92 -11.89 -11.20 1.97
C VAL A 92 -12.15 -9.70 2.01
N LEU A 93 -11.31 -8.88 1.35
CA LEU A 93 -11.47 -7.42 1.44
C LEU A 93 -12.64 -6.90 0.60
N TYR A 94 -12.83 -7.48 -0.59
CA TYR A 94 -13.88 -7.08 -1.52
C TYR A 94 -14.60 -8.30 -2.12
N PRO A 95 -15.24 -9.18 -1.31
CA PRO A 95 -15.92 -10.37 -1.83
C PRO A 95 -17.05 -10.04 -2.82
N ASP A 96 -17.69 -8.87 -2.66
CA ASP A 96 -18.85 -8.46 -3.46
C ASP A 96 -18.52 -7.56 -4.66
N ALA A 97 -17.24 -7.19 -4.85
CA ALA A 97 -16.84 -6.37 -6.00
C ALA A 97 -16.92 -7.17 -7.30
N VAL A 98 -17.49 -6.59 -8.35
CA VAL A 98 -17.54 -7.21 -9.68
C VAL A 98 -16.13 -7.25 -10.28
N LEU A 99 -15.38 -6.17 -10.12
CA LEU A 99 -14.02 -6.00 -10.63
C LEU A 99 -13.24 -5.09 -9.69
N ILE A 100 -11.93 -5.23 -9.58
CA ILE A 100 -11.08 -4.37 -8.74
C ILE A 100 -9.97 -3.83 -9.63
N ASP A 101 -9.87 -2.51 -9.75
CA ASP A 101 -8.72 -1.88 -10.41
C ASP A 101 -7.59 -1.76 -9.38
N VAL A 102 -6.47 -2.45 -9.62
CA VAL A 102 -5.33 -2.48 -8.70
C VAL A 102 -4.19 -1.65 -9.30
N VAL A 103 -3.82 -0.55 -8.65
CA VAL A 103 -2.64 0.25 -9.01
C VAL A 103 -1.44 -0.23 -8.21
N LEU A 104 -0.35 -0.58 -8.87
CA LEU A 104 0.87 -1.13 -8.26
C LEU A 104 2.12 -0.81 -9.08
N ASP A 105 3.31 -1.04 -8.51
CA ASP A 105 4.59 -0.89 -9.22
C ASP A 105 4.92 -2.11 -10.10
N ASN A 106 6.05 -2.07 -10.80
CA ASN A 106 6.50 -3.13 -11.72
C ASN A 106 7.42 -4.16 -11.06
N LEU A 107 7.26 -4.45 -9.76
CA LEU A 107 8.09 -5.48 -9.13
C LEU A 107 7.90 -6.82 -9.84
N ASN A 108 8.97 -7.62 -9.95
CA ASN A 108 8.92 -8.91 -10.66
C ASN A 108 7.93 -9.94 -10.05
N THR A 109 7.50 -9.72 -8.81
CA THR A 109 6.46 -10.48 -8.11
C THR A 109 5.05 -10.05 -8.52
N HIS A 110 4.88 -8.83 -9.03
CA HIS A 110 3.59 -8.21 -9.35
C HIS A 110 3.12 -8.59 -10.75
N LEU A 111 3.01 -9.88 -11.04
CA LEU A 111 2.68 -10.37 -12.37
C LEU A 111 1.56 -11.38 -12.31
N ALA A 112 0.60 -11.29 -13.24
CA ALA A 112 -0.50 -12.26 -13.35
C ALA A 112 -0.01 -13.72 -13.41
N LYS A 113 1.13 -13.96 -14.09
CA LYS A 113 1.75 -15.31 -14.16
C LYS A 113 2.12 -15.90 -12.80
N VAL A 114 2.40 -15.05 -11.80
CA VAL A 114 2.70 -15.51 -10.43
C VAL A 114 1.46 -16.16 -9.82
N LEU A 115 0.25 -15.67 -10.10
CA LEU A 115 -0.97 -16.31 -9.60
C LEU A 115 -1.12 -17.73 -10.18
N ILE A 116 -0.82 -17.91 -11.47
CA ILE A 116 -0.83 -19.22 -12.13
C ILE A 116 0.22 -20.14 -11.49
N GLU A 117 1.43 -19.63 -11.26
CA GLU A 117 2.51 -20.40 -10.65
C GLU A 117 2.15 -20.89 -9.24
N ILE A 118 1.51 -20.04 -8.43
CA ILE A 118 1.24 -20.34 -7.02
C ILE A 118 -0.06 -21.14 -6.82
N PHE A 119 -1.10 -20.87 -7.60
CA PHE A 119 -2.43 -21.46 -7.40
C PHE A 119 -2.89 -22.41 -8.51
N GLY A 120 -2.14 -22.50 -9.60
CA GLY A 120 -2.58 -23.19 -10.81
C GLY A 120 -3.55 -22.35 -11.64
N LYS A 121 -3.77 -22.77 -12.89
CA LYS A 121 -4.54 -21.99 -13.88
C LYS A 121 -5.98 -21.70 -13.45
N ALA A 122 -6.70 -22.70 -12.95
CA ALA A 122 -8.13 -22.56 -12.64
C ALA A 122 -8.39 -21.50 -11.56
N GLU A 123 -7.61 -21.53 -10.48
CA GLU A 123 -7.75 -20.56 -9.38
C GLU A 123 -7.21 -19.18 -9.76
N ALA A 124 -6.09 -19.14 -10.50
CA ALA A 124 -5.57 -17.89 -11.04
C ALA A 124 -6.59 -17.19 -11.97
N ASP A 125 -7.27 -17.94 -12.84
CA ASP A 125 -8.32 -17.39 -13.72
C ASP A 125 -9.50 -16.84 -12.91
N ARG A 126 -9.91 -17.51 -11.82
CA ARG A 126 -10.96 -17.04 -10.92
C ARG A 126 -10.60 -15.69 -10.29
N ILE A 127 -9.36 -15.57 -9.80
CA ILE A 127 -8.85 -14.33 -9.19
C ILE A 127 -8.71 -13.24 -10.26
N LEU A 128 -8.09 -13.54 -11.39
CA LEU A 128 -7.82 -12.58 -12.47
C LEU A 128 -9.07 -12.06 -13.16
N LYS A 129 -10.17 -12.84 -13.21
CA LYS A 129 -11.48 -12.34 -13.66
C LYS A 129 -12.00 -11.15 -12.85
N ARG A 130 -11.51 -10.98 -11.61
CA ARG A 130 -11.93 -9.93 -10.68
C ARG A 130 -10.87 -8.85 -10.48
N LEU A 131 -9.70 -8.92 -11.15
CA LEU A 131 -8.62 -7.96 -11.01
C LEU A 131 -8.22 -7.35 -12.36
N THR A 132 -8.06 -6.03 -12.39
CA THR A 132 -7.39 -5.30 -13.48
C THR A 132 -6.15 -4.61 -12.93
N PHE A 133 -4.97 -5.03 -13.37
CA PHE A 133 -3.70 -4.43 -12.92
C PHE A 133 -3.33 -3.18 -13.73
N HIS A 134 -3.03 -2.10 -13.04
CA HIS A 134 -2.58 -0.82 -13.59
C HIS A 134 -1.18 -0.49 -13.06
N TYR A 135 -0.17 -0.78 -13.86
CA TYR A 135 1.21 -0.58 -13.45
C TYR A 135 1.64 0.87 -13.58
N THR A 136 2.24 1.42 -12.52
CA THR A 136 2.89 2.74 -12.61
C THR A 136 4.03 2.71 -13.62
N PRO A 137 4.30 3.79 -14.36
CA PRO A 137 5.51 3.87 -15.18
C PRO A 137 6.78 3.69 -14.33
N LEU A 138 7.86 3.21 -14.96
CA LEU A 138 9.15 3.10 -14.28
C LEU A 138 9.56 4.44 -13.65
N HIS A 139 10.12 4.37 -12.45
CA HIS A 139 10.52 5.54 -11.64
C HIS A 139 9.40 6.57 -11.38
N SER A 140 8.13 6.16 -11.49
CA SER A 140 6.97 7.04 -11.26
C SER A 140 6.11 6.56 -10.10
N SER A 141 6.78 6.12 -9.03
CA SER A 141 6.16 5.55 -7.84
C SER A 141 5.26 6.57 -7.13
N TRP A 142 5.57 7.86 -7.27
CA TRP A 142 4.73 9.00 -6.85
C TRP A 142 3.28 8.98 -7.38
N LEU A 143 2.99 8.26 -8.47
CA LEU A 143 1.61 8.10 -8.98
C LEU A 143 0.77 7.12 -8.16
N ASN A 144 1.40 6.28 -7.33
CA ASN A 144 0.72 5.32 -6.50
C ASN A 144 0.33 5.97 -5.17
N MET A 145 -0.97 6.20 -4.94
CA MET A 145 -1.44 6.86 -3.70
C MET A 145 -1.17 6.02 -2.44
N ALA A 146 -0.87 4.72 -2.59
CA ALA A 146 -0.43 3.90 -1.47
C ALA A 146 0.85 4.46 -0.82
N GLU A 147 1.76 5.09 -1.56
CA GLU A 147 2.96 5.73 -0.98
C GLU A 147 2.63 6.85 0.00
N ILE A 148 1.57 7.63 -0.28
CA ILE A 148 1.09 8.69 0.62
C ILE A 148 0.65 8.06 1.94
N GLU A 149 -0.14 6.99 1.86
CA GLU A 149 -0.66 6.32 3.05
C GLU A 149 0.44 5.56 3.81
N LEU A 150 1.42 4.96 3.12
CA LEU A 150 2.62 4.40 3.74
C LEU A 150 3.42 5.47 4.50
N SER A 151 3.56 6.69 3.94
CA SER A 151 4.20 7.81 4.62
C SER A 151 3.43 8.28 5.85
N VAL A 152 2.09 8.21 5.82
CA VAL A 152 1.25 8.49 6.99
C VAL A 152 1.42 7.40 8.05
N MET A 153 1.37 6.12 7.66
CA MET A 153 1.60 4.97 8.53
C MET A 153 2.97 5.04 9.21
N GLU A 154 4.03 5.37 8.46
CA GLU A 154 5.37 5.51 9.00
C GLU A 154 5.42 6.54 10.12
N ARG A 155 4.91 7.74 9.85
CA ARG A 155 4.96 8.86 10.81
C ARG A 155 4.07 8.64 12.03
N GLN A 156 2.91 7.99 11.85
CA GLN A 156 1.91 7.84 12.90
C GLN A 156 2.10 6.56 13.73
N CYS A 157 2.64 5.50 13.15
CA CYS A 157 2.68 4.17 13.78
C CYS A 157 4.11 3.64 13.96
N LEU A 158 4.94 3.73 12.93
CA LEU A 158 6.20 2.96 12.85
C LEU A 158 7.45 3.72 13.29
N ARG A 159 7.37 5.05 13.51
CA ARG A 159 8.52 5.88 13.94
C ARG A 159 8.87 5.70 15.43
N ARG A 160 9.06 4.44 15.84
CA ARG A 160 9.45 3.99 17.18
C ARG A 160 9.99 2.55 17.11
N ARG A 161 10.57 2.08 18.22
CA ARG A 161 11.00 0.68 18.36
C ARG A 161 9.79 -0.24 18.46
N LEU A 162 9.78 -1.29 17.64
CA LEU A 162 8.78 -2.35 17.65
C LEU A 162 9.55 -3.68 17.81
N PRO A 163 9.44 -4.36 18.96
CA PRO A 163 10.33 -5.47 19.31
C PRO A 163 10.06 -6.74 18.50
N ASP A 164 8.81 -6.98 18.09
CA ASP A 164 8.40 -8.23 17.47
C ASP A 164 7.21 -8.04 16.50
N GLU A 165 6.93 -9.12 15.77
CA GLU A 165 5.85 -9.18 14.76
C GLU A 165 4.46 -8.97 15.36
N LEU A 166 4.22 -9.48 16.58
CA LEU A 166 2.92 -9.37 17.24
C LEU A 166 2.65 -7.91 17.63
N THR A 167 3.65 -7.23 18.17
CA THR A 167 3.58 -5.80 18.50
C THR A 167 3.38 -4.98 17.24
N LEU A 168 4.14 -5.24 16.16
CA LEU A 168 3.95 -4.57 14.87
C LEU A 168 2.51 -4.74 14.36
N ALA A 169 1.98 -5.96 14.32
CA ALA A 169 0.63 -6.25 13.85
C ALA A 169 -0.45 -5.55 14.71
N THR A 170 -0.30 -5.61 16.04
CA THR A 170 -1.25 -4.98 16.97
C THR A 170 -1.29 -3.46 16.78
N GLU A 171 -0.13 -2.84 16.62
CA GLU A 171 -0.03 -1.38 16.46
C GLU A 171 -0.55 -0.93 15.10
N LEU A 172 -0.31 -1.72 14.04
CA LEU A 172 -0.90 -1.46 12.73
C LEU A 172 -2.43 -1.55 12.76
N ILE A 173 -3.00 -2.54 13.45
CA ILE A 173 -4.45 -2.66 13.64
C ILE A 173 -4.99 -1.44 14.42
N ALA A 174 -4.32 -1.05 15.49
CA ALA A 174 -4.71 0.11 16.31
C ALA A 174 -4.63 1.43 15.52
N TRP A 175 -3.69 1.53 14.57
CA TRP A 175 -3.56 2.67 13.65
C TRP A 175 -4.60 2.65 12.52
N GLU A 176 -4.86 1.47 11.94
CA GLU A 176 -5.74 1.27 10.79
C GLU A 176 -7.20 1.58 11.14
N ARG A 177 -7.68 1.08 12.29
CA ARG A 177 -9.09 1.17 12.70
C ARG A 177 -9.61 2.61 12.77
N PRO A 178 -9.02 3.54 13.55
CA PRO A 178 -9.55 4.91 13.64
C PRO A 178 -9.54 5.65 12.29
N ARG A 179 -8.57 5.35 11.41
CA ARG A 179 -8.53 5.95 10.07
C ARG A 179 -9.67 5.44 9.19
N ASN A 180 -9.94 4.14 9.25
CA ASN A 180 -11.06 3.51 8.55
C ASN A 180 -12.41 4.01 9.08
N ASP A 181 -12.56 4.11 10.40
CA ASP A 181 -13.78 4.64 11.04
C ASP A 181 -14.03 6.10 10.65
N ALA A 182 -12.97 6.92 10.59
CA ALA A 182 -13.04 8.30 10.12
C ALA A 182 -13.13 8.43 8.58
N GLN A 183 -13.08 7.31 7.86
CA GLN A 183 -13.06 7.24 6.39
C GLN A 183 -12.06 8.22 5.77
N VAL A 184 -10.83 8.30 6.29
CA VAL A 184 -9.84 9.29 5.83
C VAL A 184 -9.56 9.08 4.34
N LYS A 185 -9.95 10.05 3.50
CA LYS A 185 -9.83 9.95 2.02
C LYS A 185 -8.57 10.66 1.52
N ILE A 186 -8.02 10.18 0.41
CA ILE A 186 -7.01 10.92 -0.37
C ILE A 186 -7.71 11.57 -1.55
N ARG A 187 -7.68 12.91 -1.59
CA ARG A 187 -8.20 13.71 -2.71
C ARG A 187 -7.04 14.04 -3.64
N TRP A 188 -6.87 13.24 -4.68
CA TRP A 188 -5.87 13.49 -5.71
C TRP A 188 -6.25 14.71 -6.56
N LYS A 189 -5.34 15.68 -6.66
CA LYS A 189 -5.58 16.93 -7.39
C LYS A 189 -4.78 17.07 -8.68
N PHE A 190 -3.75 16.24 -8.87
CA PHE A 190 -2.90 16.32 -10.06
C PHE A 190 -3.60 15.63 -11.23
N SER A 191 -4.05 16.43 -12.20
CA SER A 191 -4.83 15.95 -13.34
C SER A 191 -3.96 15.65 -14.56
N THR A 192 -4.54 14.98 -15.57
CA THR A 192 -3.93 14.81 -16.89
C THR A 192 -3.58 16.15 -17.55
N ARG A 193 -4.40 17.19 -17.33
CA ARG A 193 -4.09 18.56 -17.77
C ARG A 193 -2.85 19.12 -17.09
N ASP A 194 -2.70 18.90 -15.79
CA ASP A 194 -1.50 19.30 -15.05
C ASP A 194 -0.28 18.53 -15.54
N ALA A 195 -0.43 17.23 -15.80
CA ALA A 195 0.64 16.38 -16.33
C ALA A 195 1.14 16.89 -17.69
N ARG A 196 0.25 17.22 -18.62
CA ARG A 196 0.59 17.81 -19.93
C ARG A 196 1.34 19.14 -19.79
N ARG A 197 1.01 19.96 -18.80
CA ARG A 197 1.70 21.22 -18.51
C ARG A 197 3.09 20.98 -17.90
N VAL A 198 3.17 20.17 -16.85
CA VAL A 198 4.42 19.93 -16.09
C VAL A 198 5.43 19.13 -16.90
N PHE A 199 4.96 18.15 -17.68
CA PHE A 199 5.79 17.25 -18.46
C PHE A 199 5.76 17.57 -19.96
N ALA A 200 5.46 18.81 -20.34
CA ALA A 200 5.27 19.23 -21.74
C ALA A 200 6.36 18.74 -22.70
N ARG A 201 7.63 18.72 -22.26
CA ARG A 201 8.78 18.24 -23.05
C ARG A 201 8.70 16.77 -23.49
N TYR A 202 7.88 15.95 -22.80
CA TYR A 202 7.72 14.53 -23.06
C TYR A 202 6.46 14.21 -23.86
N TYR A 203 5.61 15.20 -24.09
CA TYR A 203 4.48 15.06 -25.00
C TYR A 203 4.97 15.34 -26.42
N PRO A 204 4.48 14.59 -27.43
CA PRO A 204 4.75 14.95 -28.80
C PRO A 204 4.31 16.41 -29.01
N ALA A 205 5.15 17.22 -29.65
CA ALA A 205 4.72 18.51 -30.13
C ALA A 205 3.46 18.25 -30.94
N SER A 206 2.37 18.95 -30.60
CA SER A 206 1.13 18.91 -31.37
C SER A 206 1.50 19.14 -32.84
N SER A 207 1.48 18.06 -33.64
CA SER A 207 1.45 18.19 -35.09
C SER A 207 0.20 19.00 -35.37
N ASN A 208 0.35 20.25 -35.81
CA ASN A 208 -0.74 20.98 -36.42
C ASN A 208 -1.23 20.13 -37.61
N CYS A 209 -2.37 19.47 -37.44
CA CYS A 209 -3.23 18.97 -38.49
C CYS A 209 -4.68 19.21 -38.08
#